data_AF-A0A9Q0EF77-F1
#
_entry.id   AF-A0A9Q0EF77-F1
#
_cell.length_a   1.000
_cell.length_b   1.000
_cell.length_c   1.000
_cell.angle_alpha   90.00
_cell.angle_beta   90.00
_cell.angle_gamma   90.00
#
_symmetry.space_group_name_H-M   'P 1'
#
loop_
_entity.id
_entity.type
_entity.pdbx_description
1 polymer ?
#
loop_
_entity_poly.entity_id
_entity_poly.type
_entity_poly.pdbx_seq_one_letter_code
_entity_poly.pdbx_strand_id
1 'polypeptide(L)'
;MRSAMRPTKERLSDLYTFCNRPRPVYSRPKYAEHPAPHEEGATGYGNIMYDRRVVRGNTYAQPIPQQPSADPADLQGPQDTKKRAAMGRKRARELRCRTPEAVQGRTHVDVQTEFYLEELSDHIEAADAYCQTDLFMDRPPSPHFIRAKTGKDEGTQIEGEELFDFDTEVESVLEVLVAKTLEQSLLEVMEEEELACLLAQQRSFRELRNAELAEVQRLEEQEHRLCDEKGRRIAQQREVLEKEQDVAKKAKMVVLTMPCLTNLLSTVYTTVGDDGHFFDHVEEALIHEVAQKRLDDFEKLDS
;
A
#
# COMPACT_ATOMS: atom_id res chain seq x y z
N MET A 1 30.88 -26.16 -6.93
CA MET A 1 30.08 -26.71 -5.82
C MET A 1 30.30 -25.86 -4.58
N ARG A 2 29.36 -24.96 -4.24
CA ARG A 2 29.37 -24.22 -2.97
C ARG A 2 28.13 -24.63 -2.19
N SER A 3 28.36 -25.38 -1.12
CA SER A 3 27.36 -25.93 -0.21
C SER A 3 26.86 -24.81 0.71
N ALA A 4 25.56 -24.54 0.69
CA ALA A 4 24.92 -23.61 1.63
C ALA A 4 24.46 -24.39 2.86
N MET A 5 25.09 -24.12 4.01
CA MET A 5 24.63 -24.60 5.31
C MET A 5 23.27 -23.97 5.63
N ARG A 6 22.28 -24.79 5.99
CA ARG A 6 20.98 -24.33 6.50
C ARG A 6 21.09 -24.18 8.02
N PRO A 7 20.72 -23.04 8.62
CA PRO A 7 20.57 -22.97 10.06
C PRO A 7 19.26 -23.64 10.51
N THR A 8 19.37 -24.34 11.63
CA THR A 8 18.33 -25.05 12.37
C THR A 8 17.26 -24.10 12.91
N LYS A 9 15.97 -24.47 12.75
CA LYS A 9 14.83 -23.78 13.34
C LYS A 9 14.72 -24.13 14.83
N GLU A 10 15.18 -23.24 15.69
CA GLU A 10 14.73 -23.19 17.08
C GLU A 10 13.44 -22.37 17.19
N ARG A 11 12.52 -22.88 18.00
CA ARG A 11 11.15 -22.41 18.17
C ARG A 11 11.16 -21.23 19.15
N LEU A 12 11.25 -20.01 18.64
CA LEU A 12 11.03 -18.79 19.42
C LEU A 12 9.58 -18.31 19.27
N SER A 13 8.99 -18.09 20.43
CA SER A 13 7.65 -17.58 20.74
C SER A 13 7.29 -16.28 20.01
N ASP A 14 6.08 -16.25 19.45
CA ASP A 14 5.20 -15.12 19.13
C ASP A 14 5.78 -13.70 19.29
N LEU A 15 6.70 -13.31 18.40
CA LEU A 15 6.99 -11.91 18.11
C LEU A 15 6.38 -11.55 16.74
N TYR A 16 5.30 -10.76 16.76
CA TYR A 16 4.69 -10.20 15.55
C TYR A 16 5.71 -9.34 14.81
N THR A 17 6.26 -9.87 13.73
CA THR A 17 7.24 -9.18 12.89
C THR A 17 6.52 -8.68 11.63
N PHE A 18 6.22 -7.39 11.59
CA PHE A 18 5.64 -6.73 10.42
C PHE A 18 6.74 -6.33 9.43
N CYS A 19 6.82 -7.02 8.30
CA CYS A 19 7.73 -6.67 7.20
C CYS A 19 6.92 -6.20 5.99
N ASN A 20 7.09 -4.94 5.58
CA ASN A 20 6.51 -4.42 4.35
C ASN A 20 7.62 -4.27 3.30
N ARG A 21 7.47 -4.86 2.11
CA ARG A 21 8.38 -4.62 0.98
C ARG A 21 7.99 -3.31 0.31
N PRO A 22 8.94 -2.41 -0.03
CA PRO A 22 8.60 -1.19 -0.76
C PRO A 22 7.94 -1.56 -2.09
N ARG A 23 6.71 -1.11 -2.30
CA ARG A 23 5.98 -1.21 -3.57
C ARG A 23 5.91 0.18 -4.21
N PRO A 24 6.22 0.30 -5.51
CA PRO A 24 6.07 1.57 -6.21
C PRO A 24 4.59 1.96 -6.28
N VAL A 25 4.33 3.25 -6.08
CA VAL A 25 2.99 3.85 -6.20
C VAL A 25 2.64 3.94 -7.68
N TYR A 26 1.68 3.13 -8.13
CA TYR A 26 1.12 3.29 -9.47
C TYR A 26 0.16 4.50 -9.50
N SER A 27 0.43 5.46 -10.37
CA SER A 27 -0.45 6.59 -10.66
C SER A 27 -1.78 6.09 -11.23
N ARG A 28 -2.88 6.28 -10.51
CA ARG A 28 -4.23 6.00 -11.02
C ARG A 28 -4.65 7.08 -12.02
N PRO A 29 -5.17 6.72 -13.22
CA PRO A 29 -5.78 7.69 -14.13
C PRO A 29 -7.08 8.23 -13.55
N LYS A 30 -7.35 9.52 -13.81
CA LYS A 30 -8.34 10.33 -13.08
C LYS A 30 -9.80 10.13 -13.52
N TYR A 31 -10.08 9.42 -14.62
CA TYR A 31 -11.45 9.13 -15.08
C TYR A 31 -11.48 7.88 -15.97
N ALA A 32 -12.15 6.81 -15.53
CA ALA A 32 -12.82 5.80 -16.37
C ALA A 32 -13.62 4.82 -15.49
N GLU A 33 -14.78 4.43 -16.01
CA GLU A 33 -15.87 3.66 -15.43
C GLU A 33 -15.49 2.21 -15.07
N HIS A 34 -16.16 1.66 -14.05
CA HIS A 34 -16.07 0.25 -13.69
C HIS A 34 -16.44 -0.66 -14.87
N PRO A 35 -15.72 -1.79 -15.03
CA PRO A 35 -16.40 -3.06 -14.85
C PRO A 35 -15.70 -4.00 -13.87
N ALA A 36 -16.55 -4.62 -13.05
CA ALA A 36 -16.55 -5.87 -12.28
C ALA A 36 -15.27 -6.72 -12.02
N PRO A 37 -15.29 -7.55 -10.95
CA PRO A 37 -14.12 -7.91 -10.15
C PRO A 37 -13.69 -9.39 -10.28
N HIS A 38 -12.37 -9.63 -10.23
CA HIS A 38 -11.80 -10.86 -9.65
C HIS A 38 -10.33 -10.61 -9.31
N GLU A 39 -10.00 -10.63 -8.01
CA GLU A 39 -9.06 -11.58 -7.37
C GLU A 39 -7.59 -11.21 -7.66
N GLU A 40 -6.69 -10.94 -6.70
CA GLU A 40 -6.54 -11.34 -5.31
C GLU A 40 -5.76 -10.23 -4.55
N GLY A 41 -6.05 -10.02 -3.26
CA GLY A 41 -5.13 -9.30 -2.36
C GLY A 41 -5.46 -7.85 -1.97
N ALA A 42 -6.68 -7.38 -2.18
CA ALA A 42 -7.14 -6.15 -1.54
C ALA A 42 -7.72 -6.50 -0.16
N THR A 43 -6.93 -6.34 0.90
CA THR A 43 -7.44 -6.30 2.27
C THR A 43 -8.43 -5.13 2.32
N GLY A 44 -9.72 -5.44 2.24
CA GLY A 44 -10.77 -4.45 2.37
C GLY A 44 -10.65 -3.81 3.74
N TYR A 45 -10.23 -2.54 3.78
CA TYR A 45 -10.27 -1.77 5.01
C TYR A 45 -11.73 -1.73 5.47
N GLY A 46 -12.04 -2.48 6.52
CA GLY A 46 -13.35 -2.42 7.16
C GLY A 46 -13.52 -1.04 7.75
N ASN A 47 -14.56 -0.33 7.34
CA ASN A 47 -14.89 0.97 7.91
C ASN A 47 -15.05 0.82 9.43
N ILE A 48 -14.14 1.45 10.17
CA ILE A 48 -14.12 1.52 11.65
C ILE A 48 -15.45 2.08 12.19
N MET A 49 -16.20 2.78 11.33
CA MET A 49 -17.55 3.26 11.55
C MET A 49 -18.61 2.16 11.81
N TYR A 50 -18.35 0.90 11.51
CA TYR A 50 -19.28 -0.21 11.74
C TYR A 50 -18.73 -1.32 12.64
N ASP A 51 -17.53 -1.14 13.20
CA ASP A 51 -16.95 -2.12 14.11
C ASP A 51 -17.65 -2.07 15.47
N ARG A 52 -18.28 -3.19 15.86
CA ARG A 52 -19.02 -3.33 17.13
C ARG A 52 -18.11 -3.27 18.36
N ARG A 53 -16.80 -3.39 18.18
CA ARG A 53 -15.81 -3.27 19.27
C ARG A 53 -15.48 -1.82 19.61
N VAL A 54 -15.79 -0.89 18.71
CA VAL A 54 -15.50 0.53 18.87
C VAL A 54 -16.73 1.21 19.48
N VAL A 55 -16.71 1.38 20.80
CA VAL A 55 -17.74 2.14 21.54
C VAL A 55 -17.56 3.62 21.25
N ARG A 56 -18.52 4.23 20.56
CA ARG A 56 -18.51 5.68 20.28
C ARG A 56 -19.35 6.41 21.33
N GLY A 57 -18.68 7.15 22.19
CA GLY A 57 -19.31 7.94 23.24
C GLY A 57 -18.27 8.36 24.29
N ASN A 58 -18.58 9.43 25.03
CA ASN A 58 -17.73 9.94 26.10
C ASN A 58 -17.83 9.03 27.34
N THR A 59 -16.71 8.57 27.88
CA THR A 59 -16.62 7.54 28.94
C THR A 59 -16.93 8.03 30.37
N TYR A 60 -17.47 9.25 30.53
CA TYR A 60 -17.52 9.94 31.83
C TYR A 60 -18.88 9.98 32.55
N ALA A 61 -19.90 9.23 32.14
CA ALA A 61 -21.20 9.24 32.85
C ALA A 61 -21.89 7.87 32.93
N GLN A 62 -21.63 7.13 34.01
CA GLN A 62 -22.52 6.10 34.54
C GLN A 62 -22.57 6.23 36.07
N PRO A 63 -23.72 6.62 36.66
CA PRO A 63 -24.00 6.35 38.06
C PRO A 63 -24.90 5.11 38.20
N ILE A 64 -24.50 4.18 39.07
CA ILE A 64 -25.27 3.00 39.50
C ILE A 64 -26.47 3.46 40.37
N PRO A 65 -27.69 2.94 40.18
CA PRO A 65 -28.76 3.11 41.17
C PRO A 65 -29.00 1.84 42.00
N GLN A 66 -29.02 1.98 43.33
CA GLN A 66 -29.65 1.04 44.26
C GLN A 66 -30.82 1.76 44.97
N GLN A 67 -32.03 1.18 44.92
CA GLN A 67 -33.12 1.44 45.87
C GLN A 67 -33.93 0.16 46.10
N PRO A 68 -34.42 -0.11 47.34
CA PRO A 68 -35.39 -1.18 47.63
C PRO A 68 -36.85 -0.64 47.66
N SER A 69 -37.81 -1.46 47.22
CA SER A 69 -39.26 -1.17 47.20
C SER A 69 -40.00 -1.81 48.38
N ALA A 70 -41.07 -1.17 48.87
CA ALA A 70 -42.01 -1.69 49.88
C ALA A 70 -43.42 -1.94 49.28
N ASP A 71 -44.10 -2.99 49.74
CA ASP A 71 -45.38 -3.53 49.22
C ASP A 71 -46.67 -2.93 49.86
N PRO A 72 -47.86 -2.98 49.22
CA PRO A 72 -49.12 -2.48 49.78
C PRO A 72 -50.18 -3.59 50.04
N ALA A 73 -50.58 -3.82 51.29
CA ALA A 73 -51.80 -4.56 51.64
C ALA A 73 -52.30 -4.13 53.03
N ASP A 74 -53.36 -3.31 53.08
CA ASP A 74 -54.23 -3.15 54.27
C ASP A 74 -55.41 -2.22 53.98
N LEU A 75 -56.56 -2.75 53.53
CA LEU A 75 -57.87 -2.05 53.55
C LEU A 75 -59.07 -3.03 53.46
N GLN A 76 -59.58 -3.59 54.58
CA GLN A 76 -60.92 -4.21 54.70
C GLN A 76 -61.55 -3.97 56.11
N GLY A 77 -62.85 -3.65 56.19
CA GLY A 77 -63.47 -2.93 57.34
C GLY A 77 -64.40 -3.71 58.32
N PRO A 78 -64.95 -3.03 59.36
CA PRO A 78 -65.43 -3.62 60.64
C PRO A 78 -66.86 -4.23 60.70
N GLN A 79 -67.60 -4.35 59.60
CA GLN A 79 -69.03 -4.67 59.67
C GLN A 79 -69.35 -6.17 59.86
N ASP A 80 -68.42 -7.07 59.58
CA ASP A 80 -68.63 -8.51 59.66
C ASP A 80 -68.57 -9.09 61.09
N THR A 81 -67.98 -8.36 62.04
CA THR A 81 -67.78 -8.83 63.43
C THR A 81 -69.07 -8.78 64.27
N LYS A 82 -69.92 -7.77 64.08
CA LYS A 82 -71.13 -7.55 64.90
C LYS A 82 -72.26 -8.55 64.64
N LYS A 83 -72.38 -9.06 63.40
CA LYS A 83 -73.42 -10.01 63.02
C LYS A 83 -73.27 -11.38 63.73
N ARG A 84 -72.04 -11.78 64.08
CA ARG A 84 -71.75 -13.03 64.81
C ARG A 84 -72.21 -13.02 66.27
N ALA A 85 -72.13 -11.89 66.97
CA ALA A 85 -72.40 -11.82 68.41
C ALA A 85 -73.90 -11.90 68.76
N ALA A 86 -74.79 -11.35 67.92
CA ALA A 86 -76.23 -11.31 68.20
C ALA A 86 -76.91 -12.70 68.18
N MET A 87 -76.38 -13.65 67.40
CA MET A 87 -76.91 -15.02 67.31
C MET A 87 -76.71 -15.83 68.60
N GLY A 88 -75.71 -15.50 69.44
CA GLY A 88 -75.42 -16.25 70.66
C GLY A 88 -76.42 -16.02 71.81
N ARG A 89 -76.93 -14.78 71.97
CA ARG A 89 -77.79 -14.41 73.10
C ARG A 89 -79.20 -15.00 73.04
N LYS A 90 -79.73 -15.26 71.84
CA LYS A 90 -81.08 -15.82 71.68
C LYS A 90 -81.20 -17.24 72.24
N ARG A 91 -80.14 -18.05 72.16
CA ARG A 91 -80.13 -19.43 72.68
C ARG A 91 -80.23 -19.55 74.21
N ALA A 92 -79.90 -18.51 74.97
CA ALA A 92 -79.78 -18.61 76.43
C ALA A 92 -81.10 -18.41 77.20
N ARG A 93 -82.14 -17.82 76.58
CA ARG A 93 -83.37 -17.39 77.29
C ARG A 93 -84.45 -18.48 77.37
N GLU A 94 -84.37 -19.53 76.55
CA GLU A 94 -85.44 -20.54 76.41
C GLU A 94 -85.39 -21.68 77.46
N LEU A 95 -84.51 -21.62 78.47
CA LEU A 95 -84.14 -22.77 79.34
C LEU A 95 -84.57 -22.70 80.83
N ARG A 96 -85.54 -21.86 81.24
CA ARG A 96 -85.99 -21.83 82.66
C ARG A 96 -87.36 -22.50 82.89
N CYS A 97 -87.39 -23.58 83.68
CA CYS A 97 -88.62 -24.24 84.17
C CYS A 97 -89.10 -23.64 85.51
N ARG A 98 -90.41 -23.59 85.74
CA ARG A 98 -91.08 -22.96 86.91
C ARG A 98 -91.88 -24.01 87.71
N THR A 99 -91.96 -23.86 89.04
CA THR A 99 -92.69 -24.79 89.93
C THR A 99 -94.20 -24.46 90.01
N PRO A 100 -95.09 -25.47 90.12
CA PRO A 100 -96.54 -25.34 89.93
C PRO A 100 -97.35 -24.92 91.17
N GLU A 101 -98.62 -24.57 90.93
CA GLU A 101 -99.56 -23.90 91.84
C GLU A 101 -100.24 -24.78 92.92
N ALA A 102 -100.70 -24.11 93.98
CA ALA A 102 -101.35 -24.70 95.16
C ALA A 102 -102.83 -25.09 94.93
N VAL A 103 -103.29 -26.13 95.64
CA VAL A 103 -104.61 -26.78 95.48
C VAL A 103 -105.73 -26.08 96.27
N GLN A 104 -106.91 -26.03 95.65
CA GLN A 104 -108.10 -25.31 96.16
C GLN A 104 -108.49 -25.74 97.57
N GLY A 105 -108.56 -24.75 98.46
CA GLY A 105 -108.88 -24.91 99.88
C GLY A 105 -107.70 -24.72 100.82
N ARG A 106 -106.46 -24.65 100.31
CA ARG A 106 -105.29 -24.20 101.09
C ARG A 106 -104.33 -23.36 100.26
N THR A 107 -104.02 -22.19 100.79
CA THR A 107 -102.99 -21.29 100.31
C THR A 107 -101.65 -21.70 100.91
N HIS A 108 -100.59 -21.76 100.09
CA HIS A 108 -99.23 -21.80 100.63
C HIS A 108 -98.90 -20.44 101.26
N VAL A 109 -98.26 -20.50 102.42
CA VAL A 109 -97.80 -19.36 103.21
C VAL A 109 -96.29 -19.42 103.27
N ASP A 110 -95.64 -18.32 102.93
CA ASP A 110 -94.20 -18.18 103.01
C ASP A 110 -93.81 -17.84 104.45
N VAL A 111 -92.87 -18.62 105.02
CA VAL A 111 -92.31 -18.39 106.35
C VAL A 111 -90.98 -17.66 106.21
N GLN A 112 -90.83 -16.62 107.02
CA GLN A 112 -89.73 -15.67 106.98
C GLN A 112 -88.41 -16.32 107.42
N THR A 113 -87.56 -16.70 106.46
CA THR A 113 -86.22 -17.29 106.65
C THR A 113 -85.09 -16.28 106.41
N GLU A 114 -85.42 -15.00 106.31
CA GLU A 114 -84.49 -13.92 105.98
C GLU A 114 -83.85 -13.30 107.24
N PHE A 115 -82.56 -12.99 107.15
CA PHE A 115 -81.67 -12.56 108.24
C PHE A 115 -82.05 -11.15 108.75
N TYR A 116 -82.06 -10.95 110.08
CA TYR A 116 -82.66 -9.77 110.76
C TYR A 116 -81.66 -8.70 111.26
N LEU A 117 -80.42 -8.72 110.81
CA LEU A 117 -79.42 -7.66 111.06
C LEU A 117 -78.95 -7.09 109.72
N GLU A 118 -79.12 -5.79 109.52
CA GLU A 118 -78.69 -5.08 108.31
C GLU A 118 -77.25 -4.59 108.45
N GLU A 119 -76.34 -5.07 107.59
CA GLU A 119 -75.05 -4.43 107.38
C GLU A 119 -75.25 -3.13 106.59
N LEU A 120 -75.29 -2.00 107.31
CA LEU A 120 -75.32 -0.65 106.73
C LEU A 120 -73.98 -0.37 106.05
N SER A 121 -73.88 -0.81 104.81
CA SER A 121 -72.80 -0.50 103.88
C SER A 121 -73.13 0.81 103.18
N ASP A 122 -72.83 1.93 103.85
CA ASP A 122 -72.84 3.24 103.20
C ASP A 122 -71.94 3.17 101.96
N HIS A 123 -72.58 3.25 100.80
CA HIS A 123 -71.93 3.28 99.51
C HIS A 123 -71.05 4.53 99.46
N ILE A 124 -69.73 4.34 99.34
CA ILE A 124 -68.80 5.45 99.10
C ILE A 124 -69.25 6.10 97.80
N GLU A 125 -69.70 7.35 97.84
CA GLU A 125 -69.94 8.14 96.63
C GLU A 125 -68.58 8.32 95.92
N ALA A 126 -68.31 7.47 94.93
CA ALA A 126 -67.24 7.71 93.97
C ALA A 126 -67.69 8.87 93.08
N ALA A 127 -67.21 10.08 93.38
CA ALA A 127 -67.32 11.19 92.45
C ALA A 127 -66.40 10.90 91.26
N ASP A 128 -66.98 10.52 90.13
CA ASP A 128 -66.25 10.43 88.87
C ASP A 128 -65.79 11.83 88.44
N ALA A 129 -64.50 12.12 88.62
CA ALA A 129 -63.88 13.28 87.99
C ALA A 129 -63.60 12.96 86.52
N TYR A 130 -64.45 13.44 85.63
CA TYR A 130 -64.15 13.42 84.20
C TYR A 130 -63.03 14.43 83.91
N CYS A 131 -61.79 13.95 83.80
CA CYS A 131 -60.77 14.71 83.10
C CYS A 131 -61.10 14.64 81.60
N GLN A 132 -61.40 15.78 80.99
CA GLN A 132 -61.35 15.91 79.54
C GLN A 132 -59.88 15.74 79.11
N THR A 133 -59.43 14.50 78.96
CA THR A 133 -58.28 14.23 78.09
C THR A 133 -58.78 14.48 76.68
N ASP A 134 -58.54 15.70 76.19
CA ASP A 134 -58.64 16.01 74.77
C ASP A 134 -57.84 14.93 74.02
N LEU A 135 -58.41 14.38 72.95
CA LEU A 135 -57.66 13.50 72.07
C LEU A 135 -56.48 14.34 71.60
N PHE A 136 -55.26 13.99 72.01
CA PHE A 136 -54.05 14.71 71.62
C PHE A 136 -54.02 14.71 70.09
N MET A 137 -54.51 15.77 69.46
CA MET A 137 -54.48 15.92 68.02
C MET A 137 -53.00 15.99 67.66
N ASP A 138 -52.53 15.07 66.81
CA ASP A 138 -51.14 15.02 66.40
C ASP A 138 -50.72 16.40 65.90
N ARG A 139 -49.80 17.04 66.64
CA ARG A 139 -49.21 18.30 66.22
C ARG A 139 -48.58 18.05 64.84
N PRO A 140 -48.87 18.87 63.81
CA PRO A 140 -48.20 18.70 62.53
C PRO A 140 -46.69 18.73 62.74
N PRO A 141 -45.91 17.92 61.98
CA PRO A 141 -44.47 17.86 62.14
C PRO A 141 -43.92 19.28 62.04
N SER A 142 -43.12 19.67 63.03
CA SER A 142 -42.55 21.01 63.06
C SER A 142 -41.77 21.26 61.77
N PRO A 143 -41.96 22.41 61.10
CA PRO A 143 -41.30 22.67 59.82
C PRO A 143 -39.78 22.57 59.99
N HIS A 144 -39.11 21.92 59.03
CA HIS A 144 -37.66 21.75 59.05
C HIS A 144 -37.00 23.12 59.03
N PHE A 145 -36.21 23.43 60.06
CA PHE A 145 -35.50 24.69 60.13
C PHE A 145 -34.34 24.70 59.12
N ILE A 146 -34.51 25.44 58.02
CA ILE A 146 -33.45 25.74 57.05
C ILE A 146 -32.81 27.05 57.49
N ARG A 147 -31.55 27.00 57.94
CA ARG A 147 -30.80 28.19 58.32
C ARG A 147 -30.58 29.08 57.10
N ALA A 148 -30.83 30.39 57.23
CA ALA A 148 -30.46 31.36 56.20
C ALA A 148 -28.95 31.34 55.96
N LYS A 149 -28.53 31.34 54.69
CA LYS A 149 -27.11 31.36 54.31
C LYS A 149 -26.42 32.52 55.01
N THR A 150 -25.48 32.20 55.90
CA THR A 150 -24.73 33.18 56.70
C THR A 150 -23.32 33.26 56.11
N GLY A 151 -23.18 33.95 54.98
CA GLY A 151 -21.91 34.13 54.27
C GLY A 151 -22.08 35.17 53.15
N LYS A 152 -21.02 35.94 52.88
CA LYS A 152 -20.98 36.84 51.72
C LYS A 152 -20.45 36.07 50.52
N ASP A 153 -21.16 36.17 49.41
CA ASP A 153 -20.70 35.62 48.14
C ASP A 153 -19.80 36.65 47.45
N GLU A 154 -18.56 36.26 47.21
CA GLU A 154 -17.54 37.06 46.51
C GLU A 154 -17.15 36.29 45.24
N GLY A 155 -17.13 36.98 44.10
CA GLY A 155 -16.66 36.43 42.84
C GLY A 155 -15.30 37.03 42.50
N THR A 156 -14.34 36.19 42.16
CA THR A 156 -13.03 36.62 41.65
C THR A 156 -12.96 36.30 40.17
N GLN A 157 -12.58 37.28 39.36
CA GLN A 157 -12.34 37.11 37.92
C GLN A 157 -10.98 37.72 37.58
N ILE A 158 -10.23 37.04 36.71
CA ILE A 158 -8.96 37.52 36.19
C ILE A 158 -9.23 38.13 34.81
N GLU A 159 -8.76 39.36 34.61
CA GLU A 159 -8.93 40.07 33.34
C GLU A 159 -7.84 39.66 32.33
N GLY A 160 -8.14 39.79 31.03
CA GLY A 160 -7.35 39.20 29.95
C GLY A 160 -5.89 39.64 29.81
N GLU A 161 -5.47 40.69 30.53
CA GLU A 161 -4.12 41.27 30.47
C GLU A 161 -3.35 41.15 31.80
N GLU A 162 -3.94 40.54 32.84
CA GLU A 162 -3.36 40.50 34.20
C GLU A 162 -2.33 39.37 34.39
N LEU A 163 -2.35 38.35 33.53
CA LEU A 163 -1.51 37.14 33.65
C LEU A 163 -0.43 37.01 32.58
N PHE A 164 -0.33 37.93 31.62
CA PHE A 164 0.58 37.83 30.49
C PHE A 164 1.95 38.44 30.83
N ASP A 165 3.00 37.64 30.72
CA ASP A 165 4.41 38.04 30.87
C ASP A 165 5.14 37.89 29.52
N PHE A 166 5.28 39.02 28.83
CA PHE A 166 5.87 39.06 27.50
C PHE A 166 7.21 38.33 27.40
N ASP A 167 8.08 38.48 28.41
CA ASP A 167 9.43 37.91 28.39
C ASP A 167 9.40 36.37 28.40
N THR A 168 8.43 35.79 29.12
CA THR A 168 8.21 34.34 29.19
C THR A 168 7.53 33.82 27.92
N GLU A 169 6.49 34.50 27.43
CA GLU A 169 5.72 34.01 26.29
C GLU A 169 6.45 34.15 24.94
N VAL A 170 7.29 35.17 24.78
CA VAL A 170 8.03 35.43 23.53
C VAL A 170 9.17 34.42 23.30
N GLU A 171 9.67 33.78 24.35
CA GLU A 171 10.80 32.84 24.30
C GLU A 171 10.56 31.73 23.27
N SER A 172 9.38 31.11 23.32
CA SER A 172 8.99 30.03 22.39
C SER A 172 8.91 30.49 20.92
N VAL A 173 8.49 31.73 20.68
CA VAL A 173 8.38 32.29 19.34
C VAL A 173 9.76 32.62 18.79
N LEU A 174 10.63 33.21 19.61
CA LEU A 174 12.00 33.53 19.26
C LEU A 174 12.82 32.25 19.00
N GLU A 175 12.67 31.21 19.82
CA GLU A 175 13.36 29.94 19.61
C GLU A 175 13.02 29.35 18.24
N VAL A 176 11.73 29.30 17.88
CA VAL A 176 11.30 28.77 16.58
C VAL A 176 11.79 29.63 15.43
N LEU A 177 11.78 30.97 15.57
CA LEU A 177 12.28 31.88 14.53
C LEU A 177 13.79 31.72 14.32
N VAL A 178 14.57 31.71 15.40
CA VAL A 178 16.02 31.53 15.33
C VAL A 178 16.36 30.14 14.78
N ALA A 179 15.70 29.09 15.26
CA ALA A 179 15.92 27.73 14.77
C ALA A 179 15.63 27.61 13.27
N LYS A 180 14.47 28.12 12.81
CA LYS A 180 14.11 28.07 11.38
C LYS A 180 15.04 28.89 10.50
N THR A 181 15.44 30.09 10.95
CA THR A 181 16.36 30.92 10.16
C THR A 181 17.73 30.27 10.03
N LEU A 182 18.25 29.67 11.11
CA LEU A 182 19.49 28.92 11.08
C LEU A 182 19.39 27.67 10.19
N GLU A 183 18.34 26.87 10.35
CA GLU A 183 18.09 25.67 9.53
C GLU A 183 18.00 26.02 8.05
N GLN A 184 17.21 27.04 7.70
CA GLN A 184 17.08 27.49 6.32
C GLN A 184 18.42 27.99 5.76
N SER A 185 19.15 28.82 6.52
CA SER A 185 20.46 29.33 6.08
C SER A 185 21.49 28.22 5.87
N LEU A 186 21.48 27.18 6.70
CA LEU A 186 22.36 26.03 6.56
C LEU A 186 22.04 25.22 5.32
N LEU A 187 20.74 24.96 5.06
CA LEU A 187 20.30 24.26 3.86
C LEU A 187 20.68 25.02 2.58
N GLU A 188 20.47 26.34 2.55
CA GLU A 188 20.83 27.17 1.41
C GLU A 188 22.34 27.12 1.11
N VAL A 189 23.18 27.23 2.14
CA VAL A 189 24.65 27.15 1.97
C VAL A 189 25.07 25.75 1.48
N MET A 190 24.49 24.69 2.04
CA MET A 190 24.79 23.32 1.59
C MET A 190 24.39 23.11 0.12
N GLU A 191 23.21 23.59 -0.29
CA GLU A 191 22.75 23.51 -1.67
C GLU A 191 23.67 24.30 -2.63
N GLU A 192 24.12 25.49 -2.23
CA GLU A 192 25.06 26.29 -3.01
C GLU A 192 26.42 25.59 -3.21
N GLU A 193 26.96 24.97 -2.15
CA GLU A 193 28.21 24.21 -2.22
C GLU A 193 28.08 22.96 -3.11
N GLU A 194 26.98 22.23 -2.99
CA GLU A 194 26.68 21.07 -3.85
C GLU A 194 26.58 21.49 -5.32
N LEU A 195 25.85 22.58 -5.60
CA LEU A 195 25.72 23.13 -6.96
C LEU A 195 27.08 23.55 -7.52
N ALA A 196 27.91 24.20 -6.72
CA ALA A 196 29.26 24.61 -7.10
C ALA A 196 30.14 23.39 -7.44
N CYS A 197 30.07 22.33 -6.63
CA CYS A 197 30.79 21.08 -6.87
C CYS A 197 30.36 20.41 -8.18
N LEU A 198 29.06 20.28 -8.42
CA LEU A 198 28.51 19.71 -9.66
C LEU A 198 28.91 20.52 -10.89
N LEU A 199 28.87 21.85 -10.80
CA LEU A 199 29.29 22.73 -11.90
C LEU A 199 30.79 22.60 -12.18
N ALA A 200 31.63 22.52 -11.14
CA ALA A 200 33.07 22.30 -11.30
C ALA A 200 33.35 20.94 -11.99
N GLN A 201 32.66 19.88 -11.56
CA GLN A 201 32.77 18.56 -12.19
C GLN A 201 32.29 18.58 -13.65
N GLN A 202 31.21 19.29 -13.93
CA GLN A 202 30.69 19.41 -15.30
C GLN A 202 31.66 20.18 -16.20
N ARG A 203 32.31 21.24 -15.69
CA ARG A 203 33.34 22.00 -16.42
C ARG A 203 34.54 21.13 -16.74
N SER A 204 35.11 20.45 -15.74
CA SER A 204 36.27 19.58 -15.95
C SER A 204 35.98 18.45 -16.93
N PHE A 205 34.79 17.85 -16.86
CA PHE A 205 34.36 16.82 -17.82
C PHE A 205 34.23 17.38 -19.25
N ARG A 206 33.64 18.57 -19.40
CA ARG A 206 33.53 19.22 -20.72
C ARG A 206 34.90 19.57 -21.30
N GLU A 207 35.82 20.08 -20.47
CA GLU A 207 37.18 20.40 -20.89
C GLU A 207 37.91 19.15 -21.39
N LEU A 208 37.85 18.05 -20.63
CA LEU A 208 38.43 16.77 -21.04
C LEU A 208 37.81 16.27 -22.34
N ARG A 209 36.48 16.23 -22.43
CA ARG A 209 35.76 15.78 -23.63
C ARG A 209 36.11 16.62 -24.86
N ASN A 210 36.25 17.94 -24.70
CA ASN A 210 36.61 18.83 -25.80
C ASN A 210 38.06 18.58 -26.26
N ALA A 211 38.98 18.32 -25.32
CA ALA A 211 40.36 17.97 -25.64
C ALA A 211 40.44 16.63 -26.38
N GLU A 212 39.74 15.60 -25.88
CA GLU A 212 39.64 14.29 -26.52
C GLU A 212 39.04 14.40 -27.93
N LEU A 213 37.97 15.18 -28.09
CA LEU A 213 37.34 15.39 -29.40
C LEU A 213 38.30 16.05 -30.39
N ALA A 214 39.05 17.06 -29.95
CA ALA A 214 40.05 17.72 -30.79
C ALA A 214 41.19 16.77 -31.19
N GLU A 215 41.61 15.87 -30.29
CA GLU A 215 42.62 14.86 -30.59
C GLU A 215 42.11 13.82 -31.60
N VAL A 216 40.89 13.33 -31.43
CA VAL A 216 40.25 12.40 -32.37
C VAL A 216 40.17 13.02 -33.76
N GLN A 217 39.69 14.26 -33.87
CA GLN A 217 39.64 14.97 -35.16
C GLN A 217 41.02 15.08 -35.82
N ARG A 218 42.05 15.40 -35.04
CA ARG A 218 43.43 15.45 -35.54
C ARG A 218 43.90 14.09 -36.08
N LEU A 219 43.57 12.99 -35.40
CA LEU A 219 43.92 11.64 -35.81
C LEU A 219 43.14 11.19 -37.04
N GLU A 220 41.84 11.48 -37.10
CA GLU A 220 40.98 11.18 -38.25
C GLU A 220 41.47 11.88 -39.52
N GLU A 221 41.85 13.16 -39.43
CA GLU A 221 42.43 13.88 -40.57
C GLU A 221 43.76 13.26 -41.03
N GLN A 222 44.60 12.81 -40.09
CA GLN A 222 45.86 12.14 -40.41
C GLN A 222 45.60 10.80 -41.10
N GLU A 223 44.67 9.99 -40.58
CA GLU A 223 44.26 8.72 -41.18
C GLU A 223 43.65 8.92 -42.58
N HIS A 224 42.83 9.95 -42.76
CA HIS A 224 42.28 10.30 -44.06
C HIS A 224 43.39 10.55 -45.09
N ARG A 225 44.40 11.35 -44.73
CA ARG A 225 45.55 11.64 -45.61
C ARG A 225 46.34 10.37 -45.95
N LEU A 226 46.56 9.49 -44.98
CA LEU A 226 47.28 8.23 -45.19
C LEU A 226 46.48 7.26 -46.07
N CYS A 227 45.16 7.17 -45.86
CA CYS A 227 44.27 6.36 -46.67
C CYS A 227 44.23 6.84 -48.12
N ASP A 228 44.13 8.16 -48.34
CA ASP A 228 44.17 8.77 -49.67
C ASP A 228 45.50 8.47 -50.37
N GLU A 229 46.62 8.64 -49.67
CA GLU A 229 47.94 8.38 -50.23
C GLU A 229 48.11 6.89 -50.56
N LYS A 230 47.70 6.00 -49.66
CA LYS A 230 47.71 4.55 -49.89
C LYS A 230 46.85 4.18 -51.10
N GLY A 231 45.67 4.78 -51.25
CA GLY A 231 44.80 4.61 -52.41
C GLY A 231 45.49 5.00 -53.71
N ARG A 232 46.17 6.16 -53.73
CA ARG A 232 46.97 6.61 -54.89
C ARG A 232 48.10 5.64 -55.22
N ARG A 233 48.85 5.16 -54.22
CA ARG A 233 49.94 4.20 -54.42
C ARG A 233 49.45 2.87 -54.97
N ILE A 234 48.32 2.36 -54.46
CA ILE A 234 47.68 1.13 -54.97
C ILE A 234 47.25 1.31 -56.43
N ALA A 235 46.63 2.45 -56.76
CA ALA A 235 46.20 2.73 -58.14
C ALA A 235 47.39 2.77 -59.11
N GLN A 236 48.49 3.42 -58.73
CA GLN A 236 49.73 3.44 -59.52
C GLN A 236 50.32 2.05 -59.71
N GLN A 237 50.43 1.26 -58.63
CA GLN A 237 50.95 -0.11 -58.72
C GLN A 237 50.07 -1.00 -59.60
N ARG A 238 48.75 -0.84 -59.54
CA ARG A 238 47.82 -1.55 -60.40
C ARG A 238 48.05 -1.22 -61.88
N GLU A 239 48.22 0.06 -62.22
CA GLU A 239 48.51 0.48 -63.59
C GLU A 239 49.84 -0.10 -64.11
N VAL A 240 50.87 -0.11 -63.26
CA VAL A 240 52.17 -0.73 -63.59
C VAL A 240 51.99 -2.23 -63.85
N LEU A 241 51.28 -2.93 -62.98
CA LEU A 241 51.02 -4.36 -63.12
C LEU A 241 50.24 -4.68 -64.40
N GLU A 242 49.23 -3.87 -64.76
CA GLU A 242 48.47 -4.03 -66.00
C GLU A 242 49.39 -3.89 -67.22
N LYS A 243 50.29 -2.88 -67.24
CA LYS A 243 51.29 -2.71 -68.30
C LYS A 243 52.27 -3.89 -68.36
N GLU A 244 52.74 -4.37 -67.21
CA GLU A 244 53.63 -5.54 -67.14
C GLU A 244 52.95 -6.80 -67.69
N GLN A 245 51.69 -7.03 -67.36
CA GLN A 245 50.92 -8.15 -67.89
C GLN A 245 50.78 -8.06 -69.41
N ASP A 246 50.53 -6.88 -69.95
CA ASP A 246 50.42 -6.69 -71.39
C ASP A 246 51.76 -6.89 -72.12
N VAL A 247 52.85 -6.41 -71.55
CA VAL A 247 54.21 -6.68 -72.05
C VAL A 247 54.51 -8.18 -71.97
N ALA A 248 54.19 -8.84 -70.86
CA ALA A 248 54.40 -10.28 -70.68
C ALA A 248 53.58 -11.11 -71.67
N LYS A 249 52.34 -10.74 -71.96
CA LYS A 249 51.51 -11.37 -73.01
C LYS A 249 52.16 -11.20 -74.38
N LYS A 250 52.58 -9.99 -74.74
CA LYS A 250 53.26 -9.72 -76.02
C LYS A 250 54.54 -10.53 -76.16
N ALA A 251 55.37 -10.57 -75.11
CA ALA A 251 56.60 -11.37 -75.09
C ALA A 251 56.30 -12.88 -75.24
N LYS A 252 55.32 -13.40 -74.51
CA LYS A 252 54.87 -14.80 -74.64
C LYS A 252 54.40 -15.12 -76.06
N MET A 253 53.65 -14.22 -76.69
CA MET A 253 53.22 -14.40 -78.08
C MET A 253 54.42 -14.49 -79.02
N VAL A 254 55.41 -13.60 -78.91
CA VAL A 254 56.62 -13.64 -79.75
C VAL A 254 57.39 -14.95 -79.54
N VAL A 255 57.59 -15.36 -78.29
CA VAL A 255 58.28 -16.62 -77.96
C VAL A 255 57.54 -17.84 -78.52
N LEU A 256 56.21 -17.81 -78.54
CA LEU A 256 55.39 -18.90 -79.09
C LEU A 256 55.36 -18.88 -80.63
N THR A 257 55.23 -17.71 -81.25
CA THR A 257 55.04 -17.60 -82.71
C THR A 257 56.34 -17.80 -83.47
N MET A 258 57.49 -17.36 -82.95
CA MET A 258 58.76 -17.47 -83.69
C MET A 258 59.12 -18.92 -84.03
N PRO A 259 59.13 -19.89 -83.09
CA PRO A 259 59.37 -21.30 -83.43
C PRO A 259 58.28 -21.89 -84.33
N CYS A 260 57.02 -21.48 -84.16
CA CYS A 260 55.92 -21.95 -85.00
C CYS A 260 56.08 -21.48 -86.44
N LEU A 261 56.44 -20.21 -86.66
CA LEU A 261 56.69 -19.64 -87.98
C LEU A 261 57.93 -20.25 -88.63
N THR A 262 59.02 -20.48 -87.89
CA THR A 262 60.20 -21.15 -88.45
C THR A 262 59.91 -22.59 -88.84
N ASN A 263 59.14 -23.31 -88.02
CA ASN A 263 58.75 -24.69 -88.33
C ASN A 263 57.80 -24.73 -89.51
N LEU A 264 56.79 -23.85 -89.56
CA LEU A 264 55.84 -23.75 -90.68
C LEU A 264 56.57 -23.36 -91.96
N LEU A 265 57.49 -22.40 -91.92
CA LEU A 265 58.30 -22.01 -93.08
C LEU A 265 59.12 -23.20 -93.60
N SER A 266 59.77 -23.94 -92.70
CA SER A 266 60.51 -25.16 -93.05
C SER A 266 59.59 -26.20 -93.68
N THR A 267 58.43 -26.49 -93.06
CA THR A 267 57.46 -27.45 -93.58
C THR A 267 56.90 -27.03 -94.93
N VAL A 268 56.50 -25.78 -95.11
CA VAL A 268 55.99 -25.26 -96.40
C VAL A 268 57.09 -25.31 -97.48
N TYR A 269 58.33 -24.96 -97.12
CA TYR A 269 59.45 -25.05 -98.06
C TYR A 269 59.72 -26.51 -98.47
N THR A 270 59.62 -27.47 -97.55
CA THR A 270 59.72 -28.89 -97.90
C THR A 270 58.54 -29.36 -98.75
N THR A 271 57.29 -29.03 -98.40
CA THR A 271 56.11 -29.51 -99.16
C THR A 271 56.06 -28.92 -100.56
N VAL A 272 56.33 -27.61 -100.72
CA VAL A 272 56.37 -26.95 -102.03
C VAL A 272 57.58 -27.46 -102.87
N GLY A 273 58.66 -27.88 -102.20
CA GLY A 273 59.79 -28.59 -102.79
C GLY A 273 59.44 -29.96 -103.32
N ASP A 274 58.79 -30.77 -102.49
CA ASP A 274 58.38 -32.12 -102.83
C ASP A 274 57.28 -32.11 -103.92
N ASP A 275 56.40 -31.11 -103.91
CA ASP A 275 55.38 -30.89 -104.96
C ASP A 275 55.99 -30.36 -106.28
N GLY A 276 57.30 -30.08 -106.31
CA GLY A 276 58.03 -29.68 -107.52
C GLY A 276 57.75 -28.26 -108.00
N HIS A 277 57.25 -27.38 -107.14
CA HIS A 277 56.87 -26.01 -107.50
C HIS A 277 58.05 -25.01 -107.49
N PHE A 278 59.20 -25.37 -106.92
CA PHE A 278 60.44 -24.59 -107.08
C PHE A 278 61.10 -24.95 -108.41
N PHE A 279 60.76 -24.21 -109.45
CA PHE A 279 61.42 -24.32 -110.75
C PHE A 279 62.64 -23.40 -110.80
N ASP A 280 63.81 -23.96 -111.10
CA ASP A 280 64.94 -23.15 -111.53
C ASP A 280 64.80 -22.90 -113.04
N HIS A 281 64.30 -21.73 -113.40
CA HIS A 281 64.15 -21.32 -114.80
C HIS A 281 65.49 -21.35 -115.57
N VAL A 282 66.62 -21.29 -114.87
CA VAL A 282 67.94 -21.42 -115.50
C VAL A 282 68.22 -22.88 -115.85
N GLU A 283 67.91 -23.85 -114.98
CA GLU A 283 68.06 -25.27 -115.29
C GLU A 283 67.11 -25.72 -116.40
N GLU A 284 65.85 -25.27 -116.41
CA GLU A 284 64.93 -25.56 -117.51
C GLU A 284 65.42 -24.98 -118.84
N ALA A 285 65.94 -23.75 -118.85
CA ALA A 285 66.51 -23.14 -120.04
C ALA A 285 67.77 -23.89 -120.52
N LEU A 286 68.61 -24.38 -119.61
CA LEU A 286 69.81 -25.14 -119.94
C LEU A 286 69.47 -26.56 -120.44
N ILE A 287 68.49 -27.22 -119.83
CA ILE A 287 67.96 -28.50 -120.31
C ILE A 287 67.33 -28.32 -121.69
N HIS A 288 66.57 -27.25 -121.91
CA HIS A 288 66.03 -26.91 -123.22
C HIS A 288 67.15 -26.66 -124.24
N GLU A 289 68.17 -25.86 -123.90
CA GLU A 289 69.31 -25.57 -124.77
C GLU A 289 70.15 -26.83 -125.08
N VAL A 290 70.38 -27.72 -124.11
CA VAL A 290 71.09 -28.99 -124.30
C VAL A 290 70.25 -29.99 -125.10
N ALA A 291 68.94 -30.06 -124.87
CA ALA A 291 68.03 -30.86 -125.68
C ALA A 291 68.00 -30.37 -127.13
N GLN A 292 68.03 -29.06 -127.34
CA GLN A 292 68.10 -28.43 -128.66
C GLN A 292 69.43 -28.72 -129.35
N LYS A 293 70.57 -28.58 -128.64
CA LYS A 293 71.90 -28.95 -129.15
C LYS A 293 72.03 -30.45 -129.48
N ARG A 294 71.43 -31.34 -128.68
CA ARG A 294 71.40 -32.77 -129.00
C ARG A 294 70.51 -33.10 -130.20
N LEU A 295 69.40 -32.38 -130.40
CA LEU A 295 68.60 -32.50 -131.62
C LEU A 295 69.43 -32.09 -132.86
N ASP A 296 70.12 -30.96 -132.76
CA ASP A 296 71.00 -30.44 -133.83
C ASP A 296 72.18 -31.38 -134.13
N ASP A 297 72.69 -32.10 -133.11
CA ASP A 297 73.77 -33.09 -133.29
C ASP A 297 73.25 -34.41 -133.89
N PHE A 298 72.00 -34.83 -133.61
CA PHE A 298 71.36 -35.97 -134.29
C PHE A 298 71.09 -35.66 -135.76
N GLU A 299 70.63 -34.45 -136.11
CA GLU A 299 70.44 -34.04 -137.50
C GLU A 299 71.77 -33.97 -138.30
N LYS A 300 72.90 -33.78 -137.62
CA LYS A 300 74.25 -33.81 -138.23
C LYS A 300 74.85 -35.21 -138.41
N LEU A 301 74.30 -36.23 -137.75
CA LEU A 301 74.74 -37.64 -137.93
C LEU A 301 74.00 -38.35 -139.06
N ASP A 302 72.86 -37.80 -139.52
CA ASP A 302 72.06 -38.29 -140.65
C ASP A 302 72.35 -37.55 -141.98
N SER A 303 73.42 -36.74 -142.05
CA SER A 303 73.91 -36.05 -143.28
C SER A 303 75.36 -36.42 -143.59
#